data_AF-F2LS27-F1
#
_entry.id   AF-F2LS27-F1
#
_cell.length_a   1.000
_cell.length_b   1.000
_cell.length_c   1.000
_cell.angle_alpha   90.00
_cell.angle_beta   90.00
_cell.angle_gamma   90.00
#
_symmetry.space_group_name_H-M   'P 1'
#
loop_
_entity.id
_entity.type
_entity.pdbx_description
1 polymer ?
#
loop_
_entity_poly.entity_id
_entity_poly.type
_entity_poly.pdbx_seq_one_letter_code
_entity_poly.pdbx_strand_id
1 'polypeptide(L)'
;MDREQRDEASRRWIQAAAQTPEAQALIALGWQVVSPYGYSHASGWTIERCKIDGEWRTLLWKGLHIYDRFPDPEAAATHHADLTLDRS
;
A
#
# COMPACT_ATOMS: atom_id res chain seq x y z
N MET A 1 4.73 -24.69 14.63
CA MET A 1 4.12 -24.12 13.41
C MET A 1 5.22 -24.07 12.37
N ASP A 2 5.03 -24.77 11.25
CA ASP A 2 6.05 -24.94 10.21
C ASP A 2 6.23 -23.63 9.40
N ARG A 3 7.46 -23.35 8.94
CA ARG A 3 7.78 -22.12 8.18
C ARG A 3 6.99 -22.09 6.87
N GLU A 4 6.82 -23.24 6.24
CA GLU A 4 6.12 -23.38 4.96
C GLU A 4 4.63 -23.00 5.08
N GLN A 5 3.98 -23.38 6.18
CA GLN A 5 2.58 -23.02 6.46
C GLN A 5 2.38 -21.51 6.62
N ARG A 6 3.36 -20.81 7.22
CA ARG A 6 3.29 -19.35 7.36
C ARG A 6 3.45 -18.65 6.01
N ASP A 7 4.35 -19.13 5.17
CA ASP A 7 4.59 -18.56 3.85
C ASP A 7 3.38 -18.78 2.94
N GLU A 8 2.74 -19.94 3.01
CA GLU A 8 1.51 -20.22 2.27
C GLU A 8 0.32 -19.38 2.76
N ALA A 9 0.13 -19.26 4.09
CA ALA A 9 -0.89 -18.37 4.65
C ALA A 9 -0.69 -16.91 4.22
N SER A 10 0.57 -16.45 4.20
CA SER A 10 0.91 -15.10 3.75
C SER A 10 0.58 -14.87 2.27
N ARG A 11 0.89 -15.84 1.40
CA ARG A 11 0.55 -15.77 -0.03
C ARG A 11 -0.96 -15.68 -0.25
N ARG A 12 -1.74 -16.50 0.47
CA ARG A 12 -3.20 -16.48 0.38
C ARG A 12 -3.78 -15.14 0.79
N TRP A 13 -3.24 -14.51 1.82
CA TRP A 13 -3.68 -13.18 2.26
C TRP A 13 -3.34 -12.08 1.25
N ILE A 14 -2.15 -12.12 0.64
CA ILE A 14 -1.78 -11.17 -0.41
C ILE A 14 -2.67 -11.34 -1.63
N GLN A 15 -2.93 -12.58 -2.07
CA GLN A 15 -3.83 -12.87 -3.19
C GLN A 15 -5.28 -12.43 -2.92
N ALA A 16 -5.77 -12.63 -1.70
CA ALA A 16 -7.10 -12.16 -1.31
C ALA A 16 -7.17 -10.62 -1.27
N ALA A 17 -6.16 -9.96 -0.70
CA ALA A 17 -6.08 -8.51 -0.63
C ALA A 17 -6.02 -7.88 -2.03
N ALA A 18 -5.27 -8.50 -2.94
CA ALA A 18 -5.15 -8.04 -4.32
C ALA A 18 -6.47 -8.07 -5.09
N GLN A 19 -7.46 -8.88 -4.69
CA GLN A 19 -8.76 -8.98 -5.39
C GLN A 19 -9.76 -7.89 -4.96
N THR A 20 -9.42 -7.06 -3.98
CA THR A 20 -10.30 -5.96 -3.57
C THR A 20 -10.37 -4.86 -4.64
N PRO A 21 -11.50 -4.14 -4.78
CA PRO A 21 -11.61 -3.02 -5.71
C PRO A 21 -10.54 -1.94 -5.46
N GLU A 22 -10.26 -1.63 -4.19
CA GLU A 22 -9.19 -0.70 -3.77
C GLU A 22 -7.83 -1.16 -4.32
N ALA A 23 -7.47 -2.43 -4.08
CA ALA A 23 -6.20 -2.95 -4.56
C ALA A 23 -6.11 -2.96 -6.10
N GLN A 24 -7.18 -3.29 -6.80
CA GLN A 24 -7.20 -3.26 -8.27
C GLN A 24 -7.01 -1.84 -8.82
N ALA A 25 -7.61 -0.83 -8.19
CA ALA A 25 -7.38 0.58 -8.54
C ALA A 25 -5.91 0.98 -8.33
N LEU A 26 -5.31 0.59 -7.20
CA LEU A 26 -3.90 0.86 -6.92
C LEU A 26 -2.96 0.12 -7.89
N ILE A 27 -3.27 -1.13 -8.24
CA ILE A 27 -2.51 -1.90 -9.25
C ILE A 27 -2.54 -1.21 -10.61
N ALA A 28 -3.68 -0.67 -11.02
CA ALA A 28 -3.79 0.10 -12.26
C ALA A 28 -2.91 1.38 -12.26
N LEU A 29 -2.64 1.93 -11.07
CA LEU A 29 -1.73 3.05 -10.84
C LEU A 29 -0.26 2.63 -10.64
N GLY A 30 0.06 1.34 -10.82
CA GLY A 30 1.44 0.83 -10.74
C GLY A 30 1.89 0.37 -9.35
N TRP A 31 0.97 0.28 -8.38
CA TRP A 31 1.28 -0.20 -7.04
C TRP A 31 1.21 -1.73 -6.93
N GLN A 32 2.10 -2.30 -6.13
CA GLN A 32 2.13 -3.72 -5.80
C GLN A 32 1.59 -3.96 -4.39
N VAL A 33 0.66 -4.91 -4.25
CA VAL A 33 0.19 -5.37 -2.94
C VAL A 33 1.26 -6.21 -2.26
N VAL A 34 1.69 -5.80 -1.07
CA VAL A 34 2.70 -6.52 -0.27
C VAL A 34 2.13 -7.06 1.04
N SER A 35 0.98 -6.54 1.48
CA SER A 35 0.20 -7.06 2.61
C SER A 35 -1.27 -6.65 2.47
N PRO A 36 -2.18 -7.18 3.30
CA PRO A 36 -3.58 -6.73 3.32
C PRO A 36 -3.80 -5.24 3.58
N TYR A 37 -2.78 -4.53 4.07
CA TYR A 37 -2.85 -3.13 4.45
C TYR A 37 -1.76 -2.29 3.78
N GLY A 38 -0.92 -2.89 2.92
CA GLY A 38 0.34 -2.32 2.49
C GLY A 38 0.58 -2.48 1.00
N TYR A 39 1.04 -1.41 0.38
CA TYR A 39 1.36 -1.32 -1.03
C TYR A 39 2.77 -0.74 -1.23
N SER A 40 3.52 -1.26 -2.20
CA SER A 40 4.82 -0.73 -2.60
C SER A 40 4.80 -0.26 -4.05
N HIS A 41 5.62 0.74 -4.37
CA HIS A 41 5.79 1.24 -5.73
C HIS A 41 7.27 1.14 -6.14
N ALA A 42 7.53 0.86 -7.42
CA ALA A 42 8.88 0.65 -7.94
C ALA A 42 9.83 1.85 -7.76
N SER A 43 9.29 3.07 -7.64
CA SER A 43 10.06 4.29 -7.34
C SER A 43 10.39 4.50 -5.85
N GLY A 44 10.20 3.47 -5.02
CA GLY A 44 10.59 3.45 -3.60
C GLY A 44 9.55 4.04 -2.64
N TRP A 45 8.32 4.23 -3.10
CA TRP A 45 7.21 4.69 -2.27
C TRP A 45 6.46 3.52 -1.66
N THR A 46 5.79 3.77 -0.55
CA THR A 46 4.97 2.78 0.15
C THR A 46 3.74 3.48 0.72
N ILE A 47 2.61 2.77 0.63
CA ILE A 47 1.37 3.14 1.29
C ILE A 47 1.09 2.07 2.35
N GLU A 48 0.75 2.49 3.57
CA GLU A 48 0.30 1.57 4.62
C GLU A 48 -0.93 2.10 5.35
N ARG A 49 -1.93 1.23 5.56
CA ARG A 49 -3.04 1.46 6.49
C ARG A 49 -2.64 0.97 7.86
N CYS A 50 -2.53 1.90 8.80
CA CYS A 50 -2.20 1.62 10.19
C CYS A 50 -3.24 2.21 11.13
N LYS A 51 -3.34 1.64 12.34
CA LYS A 51 -4.22 2.16 13.38
C LYS A 51 -3.40 3.04 14.32
N ILE A 52 -3.66 4.34 14.33
CA ILE A 52 -2.99 5.34 15.17
C ILE A 52 -4.03 5.89 16.14
N ASP A 53 -3.77 5.80 17.45
CA ASP A 53 -4.67 6.26 18.52
C ASP A 53 -6.12 5.73 18.41
N GLY A 54 -6.27 4.51 17.88
CA GLY A 54 -7.57 3.87 17.70
C GLY A 54 -8.25 4.18 16.36
N GLU A 55 -7.72 5.10 15.57
CA GLU A 55 -8.24 5.48 14.26
C GLU A 55 -7.44 4.87 13.12
N TRP A 56 -8.13 4.39 12.08
CA TRP A 56 -7.47 3.98 10.85
C TRP A 56 -6.96 5.20 10.07
N ARG A 57 -5.69 5.17 9.72
CA ARG A 57 -5.02 6.20 8.92
C ARG A 57 -4.21 5.53 7.82
N THR A 58 -4.17 6.15 6.65
CA THR A 58 -3.30 5.74 5.57
C THR A 58 -2.07 6.63 5.58
N LEU A 59 -0.88 6.04 5.57
CA LEU A 59 0.39 6.76 5.49
C LEU A 59 0.98 6.57 4.10
N LEU A 60 1.51 7.65 3.54
CA LEU A 60 2.39 7.60 2.37
C LEU A 60 3.81 7.94 2.85
N TRP A 61 4.77 7.11 2.48
CA TRP A 61 6.17 7.36 2.83
C TRP A 61 7.13 6.94 1.71
N LYS A 62 8.35 7.48 1.77
CA LYS A 62 9.46 7.11 0.88
C LYS A 62 10.70 6.80 1.71
N GLY A 63 11.18 5.56 1.63
CA GLY A 63 12.25 5.10 2.51
C GLY A 63 11.86 5.23 3.99
N LEU A 64 12.61 6.03 4.75
CA LEU A 64 12.37 6.28 6.19
C LEU A 64 11.54 7.54 6.48
N HIS A 65 11.07 8.24 5.45
CA HIS A 65 10.40 9.53 5.61
C HIS A 65 8.91 9.40 5.32
N ILE A 66 8.09 9.62 6.36
CA ILE A 66 6.65 9.82 6.21
C ILE A 66 6.45 11.12 5.45
N TYR A 67 5.75 11.03 4.32
CA TYR A 67 5.43 12.16 3.48
C TYR A 67 4.18 12.85 4.01
N ASP A 68 3.05 12.13 4.05
CA ASP A 68 1.80 12.65 4.60
C ASP A 68 0.82 11.52 4.98
N ARG A 69 -0.35 11.90 5.49
CA ARG A 69 -1.45 11.05 5.92
C ARG A 69 -2.68 11.28 5.05
N PHE A 70 -3.31 10.20 4.65
CA PHE A 70 -4.45 10.18 3.74
C PHE A 70 -5.64 9.44 4.37
N PRO A 71 -6.87 9.77 3.95
CA PRO A 71 -8.06 9.05 4.39
C PRO A 71 -8.05 7.59 3.94
N ASP A 72 -7.53 7.31 2.73
CA ASP A 72 -7.52 5.99 2.11
C ASP A 72 -6.31 5.82 1.16
N PRO A 73 -5.99 4.58 0.75
CA PRO A 73 -4.88 4.29 -0.16
C PRO A 73 -5.01 4.90 -1.55
N GLU A 74 -6.23 5.10 -2.05
CA GLU A 74 -6.46 5.67 -3.38
C GLU A 74 -6.06 7.14 -3.39
N ALA A 75 -6.46 7.92 -2.37
CA ALA A 75 -6.04 9.30 -2.19
C ALA A 75 -4.51 9.44 -2.09
N ALA A 76 -3.85 8.51 -1.39
CA ALA A 76 -2.39 8.49 -1.29
C ALA A 76 -1.73 8.19 -2.65
N ALA A 77 -2.29 7.25 -3.42
CA ALA A 77 -1.79 6.88 -4.75
C ALA A 77 -1.99 8.00 -5.78
N THR A 78 -3.15 8.68 -5.77
CA THR A 78 -3.40 9.86 -6.60
C THR A 78 -2.40 10.98 -6.29
N HIS A 79 -2.19 11.28 -5.01
CA HIS A 79 -1.23 12.29 -4.62
C HIS A 79 0.20 11.95 -5.06
N HIS A 80 0.61 10.68 -4.95
CA HIS A 80 1.88 10.22 -5.48
C HIS A 80 1.98 10.41 -7.01
N ALA A 81 0.92 10.11 -7.76
CA ALA A 81 0.90 10.33 -9.20
C ALA A 81 1.11 11.81 -9.52
N ASP A 82 0.41 12.72 -8.86
CA ASP A 82 0.56 14.17 -9.03
C ASP A 82 2.01 14.64 -8.75
N LEU A 83 2.63 14.16 -7.66
CA LEU A 83 4.03 14.48 -7.33
C LEU A 83 5.04 13.99 -8.37
N THR A 84 4.71 12.92 -9.09
CA THR A 84 5.59 12.35 -10.12
C THR A 84 5.35 12.97 -11.50
N LEU A 85 4.13 13.39 -11.80
CA LEU A 85 3.77 14.07 -13.04
C LEU A 85 4.40 15.47 -13.13
N ASP A 86 4.46 16.20 -12.01
CA ASP A 86 5.07 17.54 -11.91
C ASP A 86 6.61 17.54 -12.05
N ARG A 87 7.22 16.36 -12.23
CA ARG A 87 8.66 16.19 -12.46
C ARG A 87 9.01 15.63 -13.85
N SER A 88 8.05 15.61 -14.77
CA SER A 88 8.20 15.13 -16.16
C SER A 88 8.51 16.26 -17.13
#